data_AF-A0A6M5JC56-F1
#
_entry.id   AF-A0A6M5JC56-F1
#
_cell.length_a   1.000
_cell.length_b   1.000
_cell.length_c   1.000
_cell.angle_alpha   90.00
_cell.angle_beta   90.00
_cell.angle_gamma   90.00
#
_symmetry.space_group_name_H-M   'P 1'
#
loop_
_entity.id
_entity.type
_entity.pdbx_description
1 polymer ?
#
loop_
_entity_poly.entity_id
_entity_poly.type
_entity_poly.pdbx_seq_one_letter_code
_entity_poly.pdbx_strand_id
1 'polypeptide(L)' 'MMNERIWILLRDIDQPPGAIGLVGGQASQFTWPQPIDTDSQGNIYTTEISIGRRIRKFVFDGLR' A
#
# COMPACT_ATOMS: atom_id res chain seq x y z
N MET A 1 -12.92 13.23 -1.39
CA MET A 1 -12.78 11.77 -1.45
C MET A 1 -11.32 11.45 -1.18
N MET A 2 -11.02 10.60 -0.20
CA MET A 2 -9.64 10.24 0.11
C MET A 2 -9.29 8.92 -0.63
N ASN A 3 -8.07 8.83 -1.16
CA ASN A 3 -7.58 7.78 -2.06
C ASN A 3 -6.51 6.93 -1.35
N GLU A 4 -6.68 6.61 -0.06
CA GLU A 4 -5.72 5.89 0.81
C GLU A 4 -5.50 4.44 0.38
N ARG A 5 -4.94 4.30 -0.80
CA ARG A 5 -4.69 3.03 -1.48
C ARG A 5 -3.30 3.03 -2.08
N ILE A 6 -2.69 1.86 -2.02
CA ILE A 6 -1.53 1.49 -2.82
C ILE A 6 -2.06 0.81 -4.07
N TRP A 7 -1.90 1.44 -5.22
CA TRP A 7 -2.37 0.91 -6.50
C TRP A 7 -1.32 -0.03 -7.09
N ILE A 8 -1.78 -1.18 -7.58
CA ILE A 8 -0.95 -2.12 -8.32
C ILE A 8 -1.17 -1.82 -9.80
N LEU A 9 -0.10 -1.55 -10.52
CA LEU A 9 -0.13 -1.17 -11.93
C LEU A 9 0.72 -2.16 -12.73
N LEU A 10 0.16 -2.66 -13.83
CA LEU A 10 0.88 -3.40 -14.84
C LEU A 10 1.09 -2.46 -16.03
N ARG A 11 2.33 -2.40 -16.54
CA ARG A 11 2.72 -1.38 -17.53
C ARG A 11 1.93 -1.49 -18.84
N ASP A 12 1.52 -2.71 -19.17
CA ASP A 12 0.82 -3.10 -20.39
C ASP A 12 -0.71 -3.19 -20.23
N ILE A 13 -1.24 -2.87 -19.04
CA ILE A 13 -2.68 -2.92 -18.76
C ILE A 13 -3.18 -1.51 -18.44
N ASP A 14 -4.16 -1.04 -19.21
CA ASP A 14 -4.80 0.27 -19.04
C ASP A 14 -5.69 0.39 -17.78
N GLN A 15 -5.88 -0.72 -17.06
CA GLN A 15 -6.61 -0.76 -15.80
C GLN A 15 -5.77 -1.41 -14.70
N PRO A 16 -5.71 -0.82 -13.50
CA PRO A 16 -4.98 -1.41 -12.39
C PRO A 16 -5.58 -2.77 -12.05
N PRO A 17 -4.78 -3.86 -12.01
CA PRO A 17 -5.25 -5.17 -11.58
C PRO A 17 -5.80 -5.18 -10.15
N GLY A 18 -5.42 -4.22 -9.31
CA GLY A 18 -5.95 -4.10 -7.97
C GLY A 18 -5.33 -2.98 -7.15
N ALA A 19 -5.74 -2.92 -5.89
CA ALA A 19 -5.20 -1.99 -4.91
C ALA A 19 -5.28 -2.57 -3.50
N ILE A 20 -4.35 -2.15 -2.65
CA ILE A 20 -4.29 -2.51 -1.23
C ILE A 20 -4.59 -1.25 -0.42
N GLY A 21 -5.44 -1.36 0.60
CA GLY A 21 -5.68 -0.27 1.53
C GLY A 21 -7.11 0.24 1.57
N LEU A 22 -7.45 0.77 2.74
CA LEU A 22 -8.70 1.46 3.05
C LEU A 22 -8.39 2.64 3.97
N VAL A 23 -9.31 3.59 4.07
CA VAL A 23 -9.18 4.70 5.03
C VAL A 23 -9.25 4.15 6.45
N GLY A 24 -8.34 4.58 7.33
CA GLY A 24 -8.50 4.43 8.78
C GLY A 24 -7.30 3.90 9.55
N GLY A 25 -7.57 3.50 10.79
CA GLY A 25 -6.55 3.15 11.79
C GLY A 25 -6.32 1.66 12.00
N GLN A 26 -7.14 0.77 11.43
CA GLN A 26 -7.05 -0.68 11.70
C GLN A 26 -6.09 -1.42 10.77
N ALA A 27 -5.89 -2.73 10.97
CA ALA A 27 -5.10 -3.55 10.05
C ALA A 27 -5.58 -3.35 8.60
N SER A 28 -4.61 -3.24 7.67
CA SER A 28 -4.88 -2.95 6.25
C SER A 28 -5.52 -1.58 5.93
N GLN A 29 -5.64 -0.67 6.90
CA GLN A 29 -6.09 0.71 6.71
C GLN A 29 -4.97 1.73 6.91
N PHE A 30 -5.01 2.85 6.18
CA PHE A 30 -4.04 3.95 6.26
C PHE A 30 -4.71 5.31 6.44
N THR A 31 -3.97 6.25 7.02
CA THR A 31 -4.25 7.69 6.90
C THR A 31 -3.01 8.42 6.39
N TRP A 32 -3.13 9.09 5.24
CA TRP A 32 -2.03 9.78 4.55
C TRP A 32 -0.73 8.95 4.43
N PRO A 33 -0.76 7.85 3.66
CA PRO A 33 0.42 7.00 3.47
C PRO A 33 1.49 7.73 2.64
N GLN A 34 2.67 7.94 3.22
CA GLN A 34 3.85 8.54 2.59
C GLN A 34 5.11 8.25 3.44
N PRO A 35 6.29 7.96 2.85
CA PRO A 35 6.57 7.37 1.52
C PRO A 35 6.29 5.84 1.42
N ILE A 36 6.62 5.23 0.27
CA ILE A 36 6.55 3.79 -0.02
C ILE A 36 7.88 3.29 -0.57
N ASP A 37 8.31 2.09 -0.17
CA ASP A 37 9.53 1.42 -0.68
C ASP A 37 9.38 -0.12 -0.65
N THR A 38 10.30 -0.84 -1.29
CA THR A 38 10.30 -2.30 -1.36
C THR A 38 11.60 -2.94 -0.87
N ASP A 39 11.51 -4.19 -0.38
CA ASP A 39 12.69 -5.02 -0.12
C ASP A 39 12.99 -5.99 -1.29
N SER A 40 14.12 -6.69 -1.21
CA SER A 40 14.55 -7.64 -2.24
C SER A 40 13.66 -8.89 -2.38
N GLN A 41 12.73 -9.10 -1.45
CA GLN A 41 11.73 -10.18 -1.52
C GLN A 41 10.41 -9.68 -2.12
N GLY A 42 10.32 -8.39 -2.47
CA GLY A 42 9.12 -7.77 -3.05
C GLY A 42 8.10 -7.30 -2.01
N ASN A 43 8.41 -7.36 -0.71
CA ASN A 43 7.50 -6.81 0.31
C ASN A 43 7.43 -5.29 0.18
N ILE A 44 6.26 -4.74 0.49
CA ILE A 44 6.01 -3.29 0.43
C ILE A 44 6.02 -2.72 1.83
N TYR A 45 6.69 -1.58 1.99
CA TYR A 45 6.72 -0.81 3.22
C TYR A 45 6.13 0.57 2.97
N THR A 46 5.23 1.01 3.84
CA THR A 46 4.71 2.38 3.82
C THR A 46 4.67 2.95 5.22
N THR A 47 4.82 4.27 5.32
CA THR A 47 4.71 4.99 6.58
C THR A 47 3.49 5.89 6.61
N GLU A 48 2.90 6.06 7.79
CA GLU A 48 1.80 7.00 8.02
C GLU A 48 2.33 8.18 8.83
N ILE A 49 2.38 9.36 8.21
CA ILE A 49 2.99 10.56 8.83
C ILE A 49 2.01 11.23 9.81
N SER A 50 0.70 10.99 9.64
CA SER A 50 -0.36 11.61 10.46
C SER A 50 -0.85 10.67 11.55
N ILE A 51 -2.09 10.18 11.45
CA ILE A 51 -2.74 9.39 12.49
C ILE A 51 -2.29 7.94 12.35
N GLY A 52 -1.50 7.47 13.32
CA GLY A 52 -1.01 6.10 13.35
C GLY A 52 0.50 6.01 13.56
N ARG A 53 1.28 7.00 13.09
CA ARG A 53 2.74 7.15 13.29
C ARG A 53 3.48 5.81 13.30
N ARG A 54 3.26 5.02 12.26
CA ARG A 54 3.71 3.63 12.17
C ARG A 54 4.25 3.30 10.79
N ILE A 55 5.03 2.23 10.76
CA ILE A 55 5.47 1.57 9.54
C ILE A 55 4.57 0.35 9.33
N ARG A 56 4.14 0.13 8.10
CA ARG A 56 3.38 -1.05 7.71
C ARG A 56 4.13 -1.83 6.66
N LYS A 57 4.21 -3.14 6.88
CA LYS A 57 4.74 -4.13 5.94
C LYS A 57 3.59 -4.91 5.32
N PHE A 58 3.59 -5.02 4.00
CA PHE A 58 2.74 -5.93 3.23
C PHE A 58 3.61 -7.02 2.65
N VAL A 59 3.27 -8.27 3.00
CA VAL A 59 4.01 -9.43 2.54
C VAL A 59 3.62 -9.72 1.11
N PHE A 60 4.61 -9.87 0.24
CA PHE A 60 4.37 -10.35 -1.11
C PHE A 60 4.30 -11.88 -1.11
N ASP A 61 3.12 -12.42 -1.38
CA ASP A 61 2.84 -13.86 -1.44
C ASP A 61 2.83 -14.41 -2.89
N GLY A 62 3.31 -13.61 -3.85
CA GLY A 62 3.33 -13.95 -5.27
C GLY A 62 2.11 -13.47 -6.06
N LEU A 63 2.21 -13.59 -7.38
CA LEU A 63 1.10 -13.40 -8.31
C LEU A 63 0.61 -14.80 -8.69
N ARG A 64 -0.64 -15.14 -8.37
CA ARG A 64 -1.31 -16.35 -8.88
C ARG A 64 -2.10 -16.01 -10.13
#